data_AF-A0A7X3MA43-F1
#
_entry.id   AF-A0A7X3MA43-F1
#
_cell.length_a   1.000
_cell.length_b   1.000
_cell.length_c   1.000
_cell.angle_alpha   90.00
_cell.angle_beta   90.00
_cell.angle_gamma   90.00
#
_symmetry.space_group_name_H-M   'P 1'
#
loop_
_entity.id
_entity.type
_entity.pdbx_description
1 polymer ?
#
loop_
_entity_poly.entity_id
_entity_poly.type
_entity_poly.pdbx_seq_one_letter_code
_entity_poly.pdbx_strand_id
1 'polypeptide(L)'
;MKKEWLTPEELALETGYSRQTVNKWIKRENWTTTPKPGVQGGKARLIHIDERVKSFVQSTRHATEPAANYGAQQNTLPALLINSVQQMTTAEQDQLAALLLREGISGVLERLGIKED
;
A
#
# COMPACT_ATOMS: atom_id res chain seq x y z
N MET A 1 20.73 15.10 -8.35
CA MET A 1 20.91 14.85 -9.80
C MET A 1 19.94 13.77 -10.21
N LYS A 2 18.86 14.10 -10.94
CA LYS A 2 17.89 13.10 -11.39
C LYS A 2 18.52 12.38 -12.59
N LYS A 3 18.75 11.06 -12.50
CA LYS A 3 19.15 10.27 -13.69
C LYS A 3 17.98 10.35 -14.67
N GLU A 4 18.16 11.08 -15.76
CA GLU A 4 17.12 11.24 -16.80
C GLU A 4 16.88 9.94 -17.57
N TRP A 5 17.81 8.99 -17.48
CA TRP A 5 17.74 7.69 -18.14
C TRP A 5 18.03 6.57 -17.15
N LEU A 6 17.13 5.58 -17.09
CA LEU A 6 17.30 4.36 -16.28
C LEU A 6 17.14 3.12 -17.14
N THR A 7 17.88 2.07 -16.83
CA THR A 7 17.58 0.75 -17.38
C THR A 7 16.29 0.20 -16.77
N PRO A 8 15.58 -0.73 -17.47
CA PRO A 8 14.46 -1.47 -16.88
C PRO A 8 14.84 -2.20 -15.58
N GLU A 9 16.11 -2.55 -15.42
CA GLU A 9 16.66 -3.15 -14.19
C GLU A 9 16.73 -2.16 -13.04
N GLU A 10 17.31 -0.98 -13.27
CA GLU A 10 17.38 0.07 -12.26
C GLU A 10 15.99 0.55 -11.87
N LEU A 11 15.08 0.70 -12.84
CA LEU A 11 13.70 1.12 -12.56
C LEU A 11 12.93 0.04 -11.78
N ALA A 12 13.17 -1.24 -12.06
CA ALA A 12 12.60 -2.34 -11.27
C ALA A 12 13.09 -2.28 -9.80
N LEU A 13 14.39 -2.08 -9.59
CA LEU A 13 14.98 -1.97 -8.26
C LEU A 13 14.43 -0.77 -7.47
N GLU A 14 14.32 0.39 -8.12
CA GLU A 14 13.84 1.61 -7.47
C GLU A 14 12.34 1.56 -7.17
N THR A 15 11.56 0.93 -8.05
CA THR A 15 10.10 0.87 -7.91
C THR A 15 9.61 -0.27 -7.03
N GLY A 16 10.41 -1.34 -6.86
CA GLY A 16 10.04 -2.57 -6.16
C GLY A 16 9.29 -3.58 -7.04
N TYR A 17 9.10 -3.27 -8.33
CA TYR A 17 8.41 -4.13 -9.28
C TYR A 17 9.37 -5.03 -10.06
N SER A 18 8.85 -6.14 -10.62
CA SER A 18 9.67 -7.00 -11.48
C SER A 18 10.06 -6.30 -12.78
N ARG A 19 11.23 -6.65 -13.33
CA ARG A 19 11.67 -6.22 -14.67
C ARG A 19 10.65 -6.53 -15.77
N GLN A 20 9.93 -7.65 -15.64
CA GLN A 20 8.89 -8.03 -16.60
C GLN A 20 7.71 -7.05 -16.57
N THR A 21 7.31 -6.62 -15.37
CA THR A 21 6.26 -5.62 -15.17
C THR A 21 6.67 -4.29 -15.81
N VAL A 22 7.90 -3.83 -15.55
CA VAL A 22 8.44 -2.61 -16.16
C VAL A 22 8.46 -2.71 -17.69
N ASN A 23 8.90 -3.84 -18.26
CA ASN A 23 8.89 -4.05 -19.71
C ASN A 23 7.47 -4.05 -20.32
N LYS A 24 6.47 -4.54 -19.58
CA LYS A 24 5.06 -4.44 -19.99
C LYS A 24 4.60 -2.98 -20.01
N TRP A 25 4.95 -2.18 -19.02
CA TRP A 25 4.61 -0.76 -18.98
C TRP A 25 5.25 0.03 -20.12
N ILE A 26 6.54 -0.22 -20.41
CA ILE A 26 7.22 0.41 -21.57
C ILE A 26 6.40 0.21 -22.85
N LYS A 27 5.93 -1.02 -23.10
CA LYS A 27 5.13 -1.34 -24.30
C LYS A 27 3.73 -0.76 -24.24
N ARG A 28 3.06 -0.85 -23.09
CA ARG A 28 1.65 -0.43 -22.94
C ARG A 28 1.50 1.09 -22.98
N GLU A 29 2.39 1.79 -22.28
CA GLU A 29 2.39 3.24 -22.16
C GLU A 29 3.21 3.93 -23.26
N ASN A 30 3.84 3.17 -24.16
CA ASN A 30 4.72 3.68 -25.21
C ASN A 30 5.79 4.65 -24.67
N TRP A 31 6.51 4.22 -23.63
CA TRP A 31 7.58 5.03 -23.04
C TRP A 31 8.77 5.20 -24.00
N THR A 32 9.39 6.38 -23.94
CA THR A 32 10.56 6.70 -24.76
C THR A 32 11.75 5.84 -24.32
N THR A 33 12.31 5.07 -25.25
CA THR A 33 13.49 4.24 -25.00
C THR A 33 14.59 4.46 -26.03
N THR A 34 15.85 4.45 -25.59
CA THR A 34 17.03 4.48 -26.46
C THR A 34 17.88 3.22 -26.26
N PRO A 35 18.53 2.66 -27.29
CA PRO A 35 19.46 1.55 -27.10
C PRO A 35 20.63 1.95 -26.20
N LYS A 36 21.02 1.06 -25.28
CA LYS A 36 22.19 1.29 -24.43
C LYS A 36 23.48 1.02 -25.23
N PRO A 37 24.37 2.01 -25.41
CA PRO A 37 25.64 1.79 -26.12
C PRO A 37 26.53 0.81 -25.35
N GLY A 38 27.17 -0.12 -26.06
CA GLY A 38 28.17 -1.05 -25.51
C GLY A 38 27.65 -2.39 -25.00
N VAL A 39 26.37 -2.74 -25.19
CA VAL A 39 25.84 -4.06 -24.80
C VAL A 39 25.92 -5.05 -25.97
N GLN A 40 26.67 -6.13 -25.79
CA GLN A 40 26.80 -7.23 -26.74
C GLN A 40 25.42 -7.80 -27.07
N GLY A 41 24.97 -7.61 -28.31
CA GLY A 41 23.66 -8.03 -28.81
C GLY A 41 22.54 -6.97 -28.81
N GLY A 42 22.80 -5.73 -28.37
CA GLY A 42 21.89 -4.58 -28.60
C GLY A 42 20.51 -4.64 -27.92
N LYS A 43 20.26 -5.63 -27.05
CA LYS A 43 18.95 -5.86 -26.42
C LYS A 43 18.64 -4.95 -25.23
N ALA A 44 19.66 -4.28 -24.68
CA ALA A 44 19.47 -3.38 -23.54
C ALA A 44 18.97 -2.01 -24.00
N ARG A 45 17.94 -1.50 -23.31
CA ARG A 45 17.35 -0.19 -23.55
C ARG A 45 17.42 0.66 -22.30
N LEU A 46 17.57 1.95 -22.49
CA LEU A 46 17.42 2.98 -21.46
C LEU A 46 16.05 3.62 -21.65
N ILE A 47 15.36 3.87 -20.55
CA ILE A 47 14.04 4.50 -20.48
C ILE A 47 14.26 5.95 -20.06
N HIS A 48 13.65 6.89 -20.79
CA HIS A 48 13.65 8.29 -20.38
C HIS A 48 12.65 8.50 -19.23
N ILE A 49 13.14 8.96 -18.08
CA ILE A 49 12.33 9.13 -16.87
C ILE A 49 11.81 10.57 -16.79
N ASP A 50 10.83 10.85 -17.65
CA ASP A 50 10.09 12.11 -17.67
C ASP A 50 9.04 12.18 -16.55
N GLU A 51 8.32 13.30 -16.48
CA GLU A 51 7.27 13.51 -15.48
C GLU A 51 6.11 12.52 -15.65
N ARG A 52 5.85 12.05 -16.88
CA ARG A 52 4.79 11.09 -17.18
C ARG A 52 5.14 9.71 -16.63
N VAL A 53 6.37 9.25 -16.79
CA VAL A 53 6.87 7.99 -16.22
C VAL A 53 6.83 8.05 -14.69
N LYS A 54 7.27 9.16 -14.08
CA LYS A 54 7.21 9.34 -12.62
C LYS A 54 5.78 9.33 -12.09
N SER A 55 4.89 10.08 -12.72
CA SER A 55 3.48 10.15 -12.33
C SER A 55 2.80 8.79 -12.46
N PHE A 56 3.11 8.03 -13.52
CA PHE A 56 2.60 6.68 -13.71
C PHE A 56 3.13 5.68 -12.66
N VAL A 57 4.42 5.75 -12.34
CA VAL A 57 5.03 4.90 -11.31
C VAL A 57 4.44 5.22 -9.92
N GLN A 58 4.21 6.49 -9.62
CA GLN A 58 3.54 6.90 -8.38
C GLN A 58 2.09 6.44 -8.34
N SER A 59 1.31 6.64 -9.40
CA SER A 59 -0.08 6.20 -9.45
C SER A 59 -0.23 4.67 -9.37
N THR A 60 0.70 3.91 -9.98
CA THR A 60 0.72 2.45 -9.86
C THR A 60 1.11 1.97 -8.47
N ARG A 61 2.03 2.65 -7.77
CA ARG A 61 2.30 2.39 -6.34
C ARG A 61 1.05 2.56 -5.49
N HIS A 62 0.32 3.66 -5.67
CA HIS A 62 -0.93 3.92 -4.96
C HIS A 62 -2.06 2.96 -5.33
N ALA A 63 -2.04 2.35 -6.52
CA ALA A 63 -3.00 1.33 -6.94
C ALA A 63 -2.70 -0.08 -6.38
N THR A 64 -1.47 -0.34 -5.93
CA THR A 64 -1.06 -1.60 -5.27
C THR A 64 -1.08 -1.54 -3.76
N GLU A 65 -1.13 -0.36 -3.16
CA GLU A 65 -1.72 -0.25 -1.83
C GLU A 65 -3.17 -0.75 -1.98
N PRO A 66 -3.67 -1.69 -1.14
CA PRO A 66 -5.09 -1.95 -1.13
C PRO A 66 -5.73 -0.58 -1.01
N ALA A 67 -6.55 -0.19 -2.00
CA ALA A 67 -7.16 1.12 -2.03
C ALA A 67 -7.66 1.34 -0.61
N ALA A 68 -7.02 2.26 0.13
CA ALA A 68 -7.53 2.61 1.41
C ALA A 68 -8.94 3.06 1.08
N ASN A 69 -9.92 2.32 1.57
CA ASN A 69 -11.31 2.66 1.42
C ASN A 69 -11.45 4.00 2.17
N TYR A 70 -11.10 5.09 1.49
CA TYR A 70 -11.49 6.46 1.83
C TYR A 70 -12.96 6.67 1.46
N GLY A 71 -13.73 5.60 1.29
CA GLY A 71 -15.06 5.58 1.86
C GLY A 71 -14.90 5.48 3.36
N ALA A 72 -14.75 6.62 4.03
CA ALA A 72 -14.93 6.74 5.46
C ALA A 72 -16.32 6.20 5.79
N GLN A 73 -16.45 4.88 5.97
CA GLN A 73 -17.57 4.29 6.68
C GLN A 73 -17.33 4.67 8.15
N GLN A 74 -17.54 5.95 8.47
CA GLN A 74 -17.53 6.51 9.83
C GLN A 74 -18.49 5.75 10.75
N ASN A 75 -19.39 4.93 10.19
CA ASN A 75 -20.37 4.11 10.89
C ASN A 75 -20.02 2.61 10.89
N THR A 76 -18.80 2.19 10.54
CA THR A 76 -18.39 0.79 10.74
C THR A 76 -18.09 0.53 12.21
N LEU A 77 -18.51 -0.64 12.71
CA LEU A 77 -18.27 -1.04 14.10
C LEU A 77 -16.78 -0.95 14.51
N PRO A 78 -15.80 -1.41 13.69
CA PRO A 78 -14.39 -1.24 14.03
C PRO A 78 -13.96 0.22 14.21
N ALA A 79 -14.43 1.13 13.35
CA ALA A 79 -14.12 2.54 13.46
C ALA A 79 -14.72 3.15 14.73
N LEU A 80 -15.96 2.78 15.08
CA LEU A 80 -16.61 3.23 16.32
C LEU A 80 -15.86 2.73 17.55
N LEU A 81 -15.49 1.44 17.59
CA LEU A 81 -14.73 0.86 18.70
C LEU A 81 -13.38 1.55 18.90
N ILE A 82 -12.64 1.84 17.82
CA ILE A 82 -11.37 2.57 17.91
C ILE A 82 -11.57 3.97 18.48
N ASN A 83 -12.55 4.72 17.99
CA ASN A 83 -12.86 6.06 18.50
C ASN A 83 -13.31 6.02 19.97
N SER A 84 -14.12 5.03 20.37
CA SER A 84 -14.55 4.86 21.75
C SER A 84 -13.37 4.59 22.69
N VAL A 85 -12.43 3.73 22.29
CA VAL A 85 -11.21 3.47 23.07
C VAL A 85 -10.35 4.72 23.21
N GLN A 86 -10.24 5.54 22.16
CA GLN A 86 -9.49 6.81 22.19
C GLN A 86 -10.09 7.85 23.15
N GLN A 87 -11.39 7.75 23.46
CA GLN A 87 -12.08 8.64 24.39
C GLN A 87 -12.01 8.17 25.85
N MET A 88 -11.51 6.95 26.11
CA MET A 88 -11.32 6.40 27.45
C MET A 88 -10.04 6.94 28.09
N THR A 89 -10.04 7.05 29.41
CA THR A 89 -8.82 7.27 30.21
C THR A 89 -7.91 6.04 30.14
N THR A 90 -6.62 6.21 30.44
CA THR A 90 -5.66 5.09 30.47
C THR A 90 -6.10 3.97 31.42
N ALA A 91 -6.66 4.32 32.58
CA ALA A 91 -7.16 3.33 33.55
C ALA A 91 -8.34 2.53 32.99
N GLU A 92 -9.27 3.17 32.28
CA GLU A 92 -10.40 2.49 31.63
C GLU A 92 -9.92 1.59 30.47
N GLN A 93 -8.92 2.02 29.69
CA GLN A 93 -8.32 1.20 28.64
C GLN A 93 -7.67 -0.07 29.22
N ASP A 94 -6.91 0.07 30.31
CA ASP A 94 -6.28 -1.08 30.99
C ASP A 94 -7.33 -2.06 31.53
N GLN A 95 -8.42 -1.55 32.12
CA GLN A 95 -9.52 -2.39 32.59
C GLN A 95 -10.23 -3.11 31.44
N LEU A 96 -10.49 -2.42 30.34
CA LEU A 96 -11.11 -3.01 29.14
C LEU A 96 -10.20 -4.09 28.54
N ALA A 97 -8.89 -3.83 28.45
CA ALA A 97 -7.91 -4.80 27.97
C ALA A 97 -7.86 -6.04 28.87
N ALA A 98 -7.82 -5.86 30.19
CA ALA A 98 -7.85 -6.97 31.15
C ALA A 98 -9.13 -7.81 31.03
N LEU A 99 -10.28 -7.16 30.84
CA LEU A 99 -11.57 -7.83 30.67
C LEU A 99 -11.60 -8.65 29.37
N LEU A 100 -11.14 -8.07 28.26
CA LEU A 100 -11.02 -8.76 26.97
C LEU A 100 -10.08 -9.97 27.05
N LEU A 101 -8.94 -9.85 27.73
CA LEU A 101 -7.98 -10.94 27.91
C LEU A 101 -8.52 -12.07 28.79
N ARG A 102 -9.26 -11.73 29.85
CA ARG A 102 -9.78 -12.71 30.82
C ARG A 102 -10.97 -13.49 30.28
N GLU A 103 -11.90 -12.81 29.63
CA GLU A 103 -13.21 -13.37 29.28
C GLU A 103 -13.39 -13.57 27.78
N GLY A 104 -12.47 -13.06 26.97
CA GLY A 104 -12.58 -13.05 25.52
C GLY A 104 -13.78 -12.23 25.04
N ILE A 105 -13.96 -12.18 23.71
CA ILE A 105 -15.08 -11.43 23.13
C ILE A 105 -16.45 -12.00 23.54
N SER A 106 -16.55 -13.31 23.77
CA SER A 106 -17.81 -13.95 24.16
C SER A 106 -18.29 -13.47 25.53
N GLY A 107 -17.43 -13.41 26.54
CA GLY A 107 -17.82 -12.92 27.86
C GLY A 107 -18.08 -11.41 27.88
N VAL A 108 -17.41 -10.63 27.01
CA VAL A 108 -17.74 -9.21 26.83
C VAL A 108 -19.15 -9.04 26.27
N LEU A 109 -19.52 -9.82 25.24
CA LEU A 109 -20.84 -9.76 24.62
C LEU A 109 -21.95 -10.19 25.59
N GLU A 110 -21.69 -11.17 26.45
CA GLU A 110 -22.60 -11.59 27.52
C GLU A 110 -22.81 -10.48 28.58
N ARG A 111 -21.73 -9.84 29.04
CA ARG A 111 -21.80 -8.70 29.96
C ARG A 111 -22.55 -7.49 29.39
N LEU A 112 -22.47 -7.31 28.08
CA LEU A 112 -23.21 -6.27 27.36
C LEU A 112 -24.66 -6.66 27.06
N GLY A 113 -25.09 -7.89 27.40
CA GLY A 113 -26.42 -8.40 27.10
C GLY A 113 -26.70 -8.56 25.61
N ILE A 114 -25.65 -8.67 24.78
CA ILE A 114 -25.75 -8.80 23.32
C ILE A 114 -25.87 -10.28 22.93
N LYS A 115 -25.26 -11.18 23.70
CA LYS A 115 -25.37 -12.61 23.50
C LYS A 115 -26.42 -13.16 24.47
N GLU A 116 -27.50 -13.72 23.93
CA GLU A 116 -28.44 -14.56 24.67
C GLU A 116 -27.94 -16.02 24.59
N ASP A 117 -28.06 -16.78 25.69
CA ASP A 117 -27.62 -18.18 25.84
C ASP A 117 -28.09 -19.12 24.71
#